data_AF-A0A381YWY2-F1
#
_entry.id   AF-A0A381YWY2-F1
#
_cell.length_a   1.000
_cell.length_b   1.000
_cell.length_c   1.000
_cell.angle_alpha   90.00
_cell.angle_beta   90.00
_cell.angle_gamma   90.00
#
_symmetry.space_group_name_H-M   'P 1'
#
loop_
_entity.id
_entity.type
_entity.pdbx_description
1 polymer ?
#
loop_
_entity_poly.entity_id
_entity_poly.type
_entity_poly.pdbx_seq_one_letter_code
_entity_poly.pdbx_strand_id
1 'polypeptide(L)'
;MFAVDSTAADSLYDWAMKQDSHRDMIRKTAIRSLRKYNASNYKRLKALLEYGTAPWSCRSTVVSTIGRHTKKHPELISTFEELLVDPNRNVRTTAARLLSHHGDESQVTNLENLIVRDPITERYVTPLIARLKGQEPTAEPTPSIKHELLEIRDRLDKLIKAQQD
;
A
#
# COMPACT_ATOMS: atom_id res chain seq x y z
N MET A 1 -23.06 6.73 -24.01
CA MET A 1 -21.86 6.96 -23.18
C MET A 1 -22.09 8.27 -22.44
N PHE A 2 -22.41 8.24 -21.14
CA PHE A 2 -22.70 9.47 -20.39
C PHE A 2 -21.40 10.27 -20.23
N ALA A 3 -21.33 11.45 -20.83
CA ALA A 3 -20.28 12.41 -20.56
C ALA A 3 -20.44 12.83 -19.10
N VAL A 4 -19.52 12.40 -18.23
CA VAL A 4 -19.43 12.94 -16.87
C VAL A 4 -19.14 14.43 -17.03
N ASP A 5 -20.00 15.28 -16.47
CA ASP A 5 -19.72 16.71 -16.40
C ASP A 5 -18.45 16.92 -15.57
N SER A 6 -17.34 17.13 -16.27
CA SER A 6 -16.02 17.34 -15.68
C SER A 6 -15.99 18.60 -14.80
N THR A 7 -16.82 19.59 -15.10
CA THR A 7 -16.91 20.85 -14.35
C THR A 7 -17.55 20.62 -13.00
N ALA A 8 -18.66 19.86 -12.96
CA ALA A 8 -19.31 19.49 -11.71
C ALA A 8 -18.41 18.59 -10.85
N ALA A 9 -17.70 17.64 -11.47
CA ALA A 9 -16.76 16.77 -10.78
C ALA A 9 -15.57 17.55 -10.17
N ASP A 10 -15.03 18.52 -10.90
CA ASP A 10 -13.95 19.38 -10.42
C ASP A 10 -14.41 20.29 -9.28
N SER A 11 -15.60 20.89 -9.41
CA SER A 11 -16.19 21.72 -8.36
C SER A 11 -16.42 20.93 -7.07
N LEU A 12 -16.90 19.69 -7.17
CA LEU A 12 -17.09 18.82 -6.01
C LEU A 12 -15.75 18.42 -5.37
N TYR A 13 -14.73 18.15 -6.19
CA TYR A 13 -13.38 17.87 -5.69
C TYR A 13 -12.83 19.08 -4.92
N ASP A 14 -12.90 20.28 -5.49
CA ASP A 14 -12.40 21.50 -4.86
C ASP A 14 -13.15 21.83 -3.57
N TRP A 15 -14.47 21.63 -3.55
CA TRP A 15 -15.26 21.74 -2.33
C TRP A 15 -14.78 20.74 -1.27
N ALA A 16 -14.64 19.46 -1.64
CA ALA A 16 -14.25 18.39 -0.73
C ALA A 16 -12.83 18.60 -0.17
N MET A 17 -11.91 19.15 -0.97
CA MET A 17 -10.56 19.48 -0.52
C MET A 17 -10.52 20.60 0.53
N LYS A 18 -11.57 21.44 0.61
CA LYS A 18 -11.69 22.52 1.60
C LYS A 18 -12.45 22.09 2.87
N GLN A 19 -13.07 20.92 2.90
CA GLN A 19 -13.89 20.50 4.03
C GLN A 19 -13.07 19.88 5.16
N ASP A 20 -13.22 20.43 6.36
CA ASP A 20 -12.77 19.77 7.58
C ASP A 20 -13.66 18.59 7.93
N SER A 21 -13.03 17.50 8.38
CA SER A 21 -13.72 16.29 8.80
C SER A 21 -12.84 15.49 9.74
N HIS A 22 -13.47 14.62 10.52
CA HIS A 22 -12.73 13.72 11.40
C HIS A 22 -11.68 12.92 10.62
N ARG A 23 -10.42 13.03 11.02
CA ARG A 23 -9.25 12.40 10.36
C ARG A 23 -9.14 12.72 8.87
N ASP A 24 -9.61 13.88 8.42
CA ASP A 24 -9.58 14.31 7.02
C ASP A 24 -10.30 13.36 6.05
N MET A 25 -11.36 12.68 6.49
CA MET A 25 -12.02 11.65 5.70
C MET A 25 -12.54 12.18 4.35
N ILE A 26 -13.13 13.38 4.32
CA ILE A 26 -13.65 13.99 3.10
C ILE A 26 -12.51 14.27 2.12
N ARG A 27 -11.45 14.93 2.58
CA ARG A 27 -10.25 15.21 1.77
C ARG A 27 -9.57 13.94 1.27
N LYS A 28 -9.43 12.91 2.10
CA LYS A 28 -8.87 11.61 1.69
C LYS A 28 -9.72 10.93 0.62
N THR A 29 -11.04 11.05 0.70
CA THR A 29 -11.96 10.53 -0.32
C THR A 29 -11.81 11.29 -1.63
N ALA A 30 -11.71 12.62 -1.57
CA ALA A 30 -11.43 13.46 -2.74
C ALA A 30 -10.10 13.08 -3.39
N ILE A 31 -9.02 12.92 -2.63
CA ILE A 31 -7.72 12.47 -3.17
C ILE A 31 -7.85 11.10 -3.85
N ARG A 32 -8.57 10.15 -3.24
CA ARG A 32 -8.76 8.80 -3.81
C ARG A 32 -9.59 8.81 -5.09
N SER A 33 -10.45 9.79 -5.33
CA SER A 33 -11.21 9.89 -6.59
C SER A 33 -10.27 10.11 -7.79
N LEU A 34 -9.08 10.69 -7.56
CA LEU A 34 -8.03 10.88 -8.57
C LEU A 34 -7.31 9.57 -8.96
N ARG A 35 -7.69 8.41 -8.40
CA ARG A 35 -7.04 7.12 -8.68
C ARG A 35 -7.04 6.74 -10.15
N LYS A 36 -8.13 7.03 -10.87
CA LYS A 36 -8.22 6.70 -12.31
C LYS A 36 -7.20 7.54 -13.08
N TYR A 37 -6.39 6.87 -13.89
CA TYR A 37 -5.38 7.55 -14.69
C TYR A 37 -6.01 8.47 -15.73
N ASN A 38 -5.64 9.75 -15.68
CA ASN A 38 -5.66 10.71 -16.78
C ASN A 38 -4.59 11.79 -16.46
N ALA A 39 -4.20 12.58 -17.46
CA ALA A 39 -3.12 13.57 -17.29
C ALA A 39 -3.44 14.63 -16.22
N SER A 40 -4.69 15.07 -16.11
CA SER A 40 -5.12 16.06 -15.11
C SER A 40 -5.02 15.50 -13.68
N ASN A 41 -5.55 14.29 -13.44
CA ASN A 41 -5.48 13.61 -12.15
C ASN A 41 -4.04 13.37 -11.71
N TYR A 42 -3.18 12.91 -12.63
CA TYR A 42 -1.76 12.70 -12.35
C TYR A 42 -1.09 14.02 -11.96
N LYS A 43 -1.32 15.09 -12.73
CA LYS A 43 -0.78 16.44 -12.43
C LYS A 43 -1.23 16.94 -11.05
N ARG A 44 -2.52 16.77 -10.70
CA ARG A 44 -3.05 17.13 -9.38
C ARG A 44 -2.38 16.33 -8.26
N LEU A 45 -2.25 15.01 -8.43
CA LEU A 45 -1.58 14.16 -7.45
C LEU A 45 -0.09 14.50 -7.30
N LYS A 46 0.60 14.85 -8.39
CA LYS A 46 2.01 15.27 -8.36
C LYS A 46 2.19 16.57 -7.57
N ALA A 47 1.31 17.55 -7.77
CA ALA A 47 1.33 18.79 -6.98
C ALA A 47 1.08 18.52 -5.48
N LEU A 48 0.20 17.56 -5.15
CA LEU A 48 -0.08 17.17 -3.77
C LEU A 48 1.06 16.39 -3.09
N LEU A 49 2.02 15.85 -3.85
CA LEU A 49 3.21 15.20 -3.30
C LEU A 49 4.23 16.20 -2.75
N GLU A 50 4.22 17.43 -3.25
CA GLU A 50 5.10 18.48 -2.77
C GLU A 50 4.90 18.68 -1.25
N TYR A 51 6.00 18.96 -0.54
CA TYR A 51 5.92 19.05 0.91
C TYR A 51 5.10 20.29 1.31
N GLY A 52 3.99 20.06 2.03
CA GLY A 52 3.16 21.12 2.59
C GLY A 52 1.89 21.44 1.79
N THR A 53 1.73 20.93 0.55
CA THR A 53 0.52 21.13 -0.25
C THR A 53 -0.66 20.28 0.24
N ALA A 54 -0.42 18.99 0.53
CA ALA A 54 -1.44 18.14 1.11
C ALA A 54 -1.46 18.27 2.65
N PRO A 55 -2.64 18.25 3.30
CA PRO A 55 -2.72 18.19 4.75
C PRO A 55 -1.92 17.01 5.31
N TRP A 56 -1.33 17.20 6.49
CA TRP A 56 -0.41 16.23 7.11
C TRP A 56 -0.96 14.80 7.13
N SER A 57 -2.23 14.63 7.50
CA SER A 57 -2.85 13.31 7.63
C SER A 57 -3.24 12.68 6.27
N CYS A 58 -3.29 13.47 5.19
CA CYS A 58 -3.61 13.05 3.83
C CYS A 58 -2.39 12.58 3.04
N ARG A 59 -1.16 12.94 3.44
CA ARG A 59 0.06 12.67 2.67
C ARG A 59 0.20 11.21 2.23
N SER A 60 0.04 10.25 3.14
CA SER A 60 0.11 8.81 2.77
C SER A 60 -1.02 8.37 1.83
N THR A 61 -2.16 9.07 1.84
CA THR A 61 -3.25 8.85 0.88
C THR A 61 -2.87 9.37 -0.52
N VAL A 62 -2.19 10.51 -0.62
CA VAL A 62 -1.64 11.01 -1.89
C VAL A 62 -0.66 9.98 -2.45
N VAL A 63 0.34 9.58 -1.66
CA VAL A 63 1.39 8.62 -2.05
C VAL A 63 0.80 7.29 -2.51
N SER A 64 -0.12 6.70 -1.74
CA SER A 64 -0.77 5.44 -2.14
C SER A 64 -1.68 5.57 -3.37
N THR A 65 -2.21 6.77 -3.65
CA THR A 65 -3.06 7.01 -4.82
C THR A 65 -2.24 7.22 -6.08
N ILE A 66 -1.20 8.06 -6.05
CA ILE A 66 -0.30 8.29 -7.18
C ILE A 66 0.55 7.05 -7.50
N GLY A 67 0.86 6.21 -6.51
CA GLY A 67 1.53 4.92 -6.72
C GLY A 67 0.77 3.95 -7.63
N ARG A 68 -0.52 4.17 -7.91
CA ARG A 68 -1.24 3.40 -8.94
C ARG A 68 -0.81 3.75 -10.37
N HIS A 69 -0.12 4.87 -10.54
CA HIS A 69 0.30 5.38 -11.85
C HIS A 69 1.76 5.01 -12.17
N THR A 70 2.47 4.34 -11.26
CA THR A 70 3.90 3.96 -11.41
C THR A 70 4.21 3.19 -12.68
N LYS A 71 3.31 2.32 -13.15
CA LYS A 71 3.51 1.61 -14.44
C LYS A 71 3.66 2.55 -15.64
N LYS A 72 3.00 3.72 -15.60
CA LYS A 72 3.09 4.75 -16.65
C LYS A 72 4.12 5.83 -16.35
N HIS A 73 4.52 5.94 -15.09
CA HIS A 73 5.43 6.95 -14.55
C HIS A 73 6.47 6.27 -13.66
N PRO A 74 7.40 5.51 -14.26
CA PRO A 74 8.41 4.76 -13.50
C PRO A 74 9.36 5.67 -12.71
N GLU A 75 9.47 6.95 -13.08
CA GLU A 75 10.22 7.95 -12.32
C GLU A 75 9.71 8.14 -10.87
N LEU A 76 8.48 7.72 -10.58
CA LEU A 76 7.94 7.73 -9.21
C LEU A 76 8.70 6.81 -8.25
N ILE A 77 9.46 5.84 -8.74
CA ILE A 77 10.30 4.97 -7.88
C ILE A 77 11.27 5.83 -7.07
N SER A 78 11.98 6.76 -7.71
CA SER A 78 12.89 7.68 -7.02
C SER A 78 12.15 8.57 -6.02
N THR A 79 10.94 9.03 -6.36
CA THR A 79 10.10 9.76 -5.41
C THR A 79 9.74 8.93 -4.18
N PHE A 80 9.48 7.63 -4.33
CA PHE A 80 9.21 6.78 -3.17
C PHE A 80 10.45 6.57 -2.30
N GLU A 81 11.65 6.48 -2.90
CA GLU A 81 12.91 6.42 -2.15
C GLU A 81 13.11 7.68 -1.29
N GLU A 82 12.89 8.86 -1.86
CA GLU A 82 12.94 10.14 -1.14
C GLU A 82 11.93 10.18 0.03
N LEU A 83 10.74 9.60 -0.16
CA LEU A 83 9.70 9.57 0.87
C LEU A 83 10.00 8.58 2.01
N LEU A 84 11.03 7.74 1.90
CA LEU A 84 11.44 6.89 3.01
C LEU A 84 11.97 7.69 4.20
N VAL A 85 12.42 8.94 4.02
CA VAL A 85 12.84 9.85 5.12
C VAL A 85 11.72 10.78 5.60
N ASP A 86 10.51 10.68 5.06
CA ASP A 86 9.40 11.58 5.41
C ASP A 86 9.12 11.54 6.93
N PRO A 87 8.87 12.69 7.58
CA PRO A 87 8.63 12.73 9.02
C PRO A 87 7.37 11.96 9.46
N ASN A 88 6.38 11.77 8.57
CA ASN A 88 5.20 10.97 8.82
C ASN A 88 5.46 9.48 8.57
N ARG A 89 5.41 8.66 9.63
CA ARG A 89 5.60 7.20 9.54
C ARG A 89 4.70 6.51 8.51
N ASN A 90 3.45 6.95 8.36
CA ASN A 90 2.53 6.35 7.39
C ASN A 90 2.96 6.64 5.94
N VAL A 91 3.63 7.77 5.70
CA VAL A 91 4.21 8.06 4.39
C VAL A 91 5.38 7.12 4.13
N ARG A 92 6.31 6.99 5.09
CA ARG A 92 7.46 6.08 5.00
C ARG A 92 7.05 4.64 4.70
N THR A 93 6.09 4.10 5.47
CA THR A 93 5.63 2.72 5.27
C THR A 93 4.86 2.53 3.97
N THR A 94 4.10 3.54 3.53
CA THR A 94 3.43 3.52 2.22
C THR A 94 4.43 3.53 1.08
N ALA A 95 5.48 4.36 1.17
CA ALA A 95 6.56 4.43 0.20
C ALA A 95 7.32 3.11 0.13
N ALA A 96 7.74 2.55 1.27
CA ALA A 96 8.37 1.23 1.34
C ALA A 96 7.52 0.14 0.69
N ARG A 97 6.19 0.16 0.92
CA ARG A 97 5.26 -0.77 0.26
C ARG A 97 5.25 -0.57 -1.25
N LEU A 98 5.22 0.66 -1.75
CA LEU A 98 5.20 0.92 -3.19
C LEU A 98 6.50 0.49 -3.86
N LEU A 99 7.65 0.73 -3.23
CA LEU A 99 8.93 0.19 -3.67
C LEU A 99 8.88 -1.32 -3.78
N SER A 100 8.36 -2.03 -2.77
CA SER A 100 8.24 -3.49 -2.83
C SER A 100 7.38 -4.01 -3.99
N HIS A 101 6.47 -3.21 -4.55
CA HIS A 101 5.55 -3.64 -5.62
C HIS A 101 6.03 -3.22 -7.01
N HIS A 102 6.94 -2.24 -7.10
CA HIS A 102 7.28 -1.58 -8.36
C HIS A 102 8.79 -1.40 -8.59
N GLY A 103 9.59 -1.45 -7.54
CA GLY A 103 11.05 -1.45 -7.60
C GLY A 103 11.61 -2.87 -7.67
N ASP A 104 12.91 -2.98 -7.44
CA ASP A 104 13.68 -4.21 -7.54
C ASP A 104 14.72 -4.31 -6.40
N GLU A 105 15.64 -5.25 -6.52
CA GLU A 105 16.65 -5.52 -5.51
C GLU A 105 17.53 -4.30 -5.19
N SER A 106 17.66 -3.33 -6.11
CA SER A 106 18.43 -2.09 -5.87
C SER A 106 17.86 -1.23 -4.73
N GLN A 107 16.59 -1.41 -4.34
CA GLN A 107 15.95 -0.68 -3.25
C GLN A 107 16.09 -1.35 -1.88
N VAL A 108 16.71 -2.54 -1.80
CA VAL A 108 16.86 -3.29 -0.54
C VAL A 108 17.58 -2.45 0.52
N THR A 109 18.74 -1.87 0.17
CA THR A 109 19.53 -1.07 1.11
C THR A 109 18.74 0.16 1.60
N ASN A 110 17.88 0.74 0.78
CA ASN A 110 17.02 1.85 1.18
C ASN A 110 16.01 1.43 2.26
N LEU A 111 15.44 0.23 2.16
CA LEU A 111 14.54 -0.32 3.17
C LEU A 111 15.27 -0.75 4.45
N GLU A 112 16.47 -1.31 4.34
CA GLU A 112 17.32 -1.63 5.50
C GLU A 112 17.69 -0.35 6.28
N ASN A 113 18.06 0.72 5.57
CA ASN A 113 18.32 2.03 6.18
C ASN A 113 17.07 2.63 6.84
N LEU A 114 15.87 2.43 6.27
CA LEU A 114 14.62 2.81 6.92
C LEU A 114 14.46 2.10 8.27
N ILE A 115 14.73 0.79 8.34
CA ILE A 115 14.65 0.01 9.59
C ILE A 115 15.62 0.55 10.63
N VAL A 116 16.88 0.80 10.25
CA VAL A 116 17.91 1.34 11.16
C VAL A 116 17.47 2.67 11.76
N ARG A 117 16.90 3.57 10.93
CA ARG A 117 16.47 4.90 11.37
C ARG A 117 15.12 4.89 12.12
N ASP A 118 14.24 3.96 11.78
CA ASP A 118 12.88 3.86 12.34
C ASP A 118 12.55 2.40 12.71
N PRO A 119 13.14 1.85 13.79
CA PRO A 119 13.07 0.42 14.11
C PRO A 119 11.65 -0.11 14.31
N ILE A 120 10.70 0.74 14.70
CA ILE A 120 9.27 0.35 14.82
C ILE A 120 8.66 -0.14 13.49
N THR A 121 9.30 0.18 12.36
CA THR A 121 8.86 -0.25 11.03
C THR A 121 9.38 -1.63 10.63
N GLU A 122 10.34 -2.19 11.35
CA GLU A 122 11.03 -3.45 11.04
C GLU A 122 10.04 -4.57 10.70
N ARG A 123 9.13 -4.89 11.62
CA ARG A 123 8.12 -5.95 11.44
C ARG A 123 7.33 -5.81 10.13
N TYR A 124 7.08 -4.58 9.69
CA TYR A 124 6.35 -4.29 8.46
C TYR A 124 7.25 -4.30 7.21
N VAL A 125 8.49 -3.85 7.33
CA VAL A 125 9.41 -3.63 6.22
C VAL A 125 10.18 -4.90 5.84
N THR A 126 10.51 -5.76 6.79
CA THR A 126 11.27 -7.00 6.52
C THR A 126 10.63 -7.90 5.44
N PRO A 127 9.30 -8.15 5.44
CA PRO A 127 8.66 -8.92 4.36
C PRO A 127 8.72 -8.22 2.99
N LEU A 128 8.86 -6.89 2.96
CA LEU A 128 8.98 -6.11 1.73
C LEU A 128 10.37 -6.27 1.11
N ILE A 129 11.41 -6.36 1.93
CA ILE A 129 12.78 -6.64 1.50
C ILE A 129 12.86 -8.02 0.83
N ALA A 130 12.24 -9.04 1.44
CA ALA A 130 12.18 -10.38 0.84
C ALA A 130 11.56 -10.34 -0.57
N ARG A 131 10.42 -9.64 -0.71
CA ARG A 131 9.76 -9.46 -2.02
C ARG A 131 10.67 -8.80 -3.06
N LEU A 132 11.43 -7.76 -2.69
CA LEU A 132 12.37 -7.10 -3.61
C LEU A 132 13.50 -8.03 -4.07
N LYS A 133 13.95 -8.93 -3.20
CA LYS A 133 14.96 -9.96 -3.52
C LYS A 133 14.41 -11.11 -4.37
N GLY A 134 13.16 -11.02 -4.86
CA GLY A 134 12.49 -12.11 -5.55
C GLY A 134 12.20 -13.33 -4.66
N GLN A 135 12.39 -13.19 -3.34
CA GLN A 135 11.98 -14.18 -2.37
C GLN A 135 10.49 -13.94 -2.16
N GLU A 136 9.66 -14.63 -2.93
CA GLU A 136 8.24 -14.69 -2.58
C GLU A 136 8.14 -15.07 -1.11
N PRO A 137 7.16 -14.52 -0.36
CA PRO A 137 6.87 -15.11 0.92
C PRO A 137 6.60 -16.57 0.61
N THR A 138 7.49 -17.46 1.05
CA THR A 138 7.10 -18.83 1.29
C THR A 138 5.89 -18.65 2.17
N ALA A 139 4.70 -18.82 1.60
CA ALA A 139 3.57 -19.17 2.40
C ALA A 139 4.06 -20.45 3.05
N GLU A 140 4.58 -20.36 4.27
CA GLU A 140 4.35 -21.46 5.18
C GLU A 140 2.85 -21.69 5.01
N PRO A 141 2.44 -22.88 4.53
CA PRO A 141 1.04 -23.16 4.43
C PRO A 141 0.54 -22.96 5.85
N THR A 142 -0.17 -21.86 6.12
CA THR A 142 -1.04 -21.81 7.29
C THR A 142 -1.80 -23.12 7.19
N PRO A 143 -1.63 -24.06 8.14
CA PRO A 143 -2.29 -25.34 8.04
C PRO A 143 -3.75 -24.99 7.83
N SER A 144 -4.27 -25.31 6.64
CA SER A 144 -5.67 -25.02 6.37
C SER A 144 -6.40 -25.77 7.46
N ILE A 145 -7.31 -25.11 8.19
CA ILE A 145 -8.16 -25.79 9.19
C ILE A 145 -8.75 -27.07 8.57
N LYS A 146 -9.00 -27.06 7.25
CA LYS A 146 -9.38 -28.22 6.45
C LYS A 146 -8.38 -29.38 6.49
N HIS A 147 -7.08 -29.13 6.38
CA HIS A 147 -6.03 -30.16 6.49
C HIS A 147 -5.92 -30.72 7.91
N GLU A 148 -5.97 -29.88 8.94
CA GLU A 148 -5.97 -30.35 10.33
C GLU A 148 -7.19 -31.22 10.62
N LEU A 149 -8.39 -30.82 10.16
CA LEU A 149 -9.62 -31.61 10.31
C LEU A 149 -9.57 -32.94 9.53
N LEU A 150 -8.95 -32.96 8.35
CA LEU A 150 -8.74 -34.19 7.57
C LEU A 150 -7.80 -35.15 8.31
N GLU A 151 -6.71 -34.66 8.88
CA GLU A 151 -5.80 -35.51 9.67
C GLU A 151 -6.47 -36.04 10.94
N ILE A 152 -7.26 -35.22 11.63
CA ILE A 152 -8.02 -35.64 12.81
C ILE A 152 -9.03 -36.73 12.45
N ARG A 153 -9.76 -36.57 11.35
CA ARG A 153 -10.71 -37.59 10.85
C ARG A 153 -9.99 -38.91 10.55
N ASP A 154 -8.89 -38.86 9.82
CA ASP A 154 -8.17 -40.07 9.42
C ASP A 154 -7.55 -40.80 10.65
N ARG A 155 -7.20 -40.07 11.71
CA ARG A 155 -6.79 -40.65 13.01
C ARG A 155 -7.97 -41.31 13.74
N LEU A 156 -9.15 -40.67 13.74
CA LEU A 156 -10.36 -41.24 14.34
C LEU A 156 -10.78 -42.52 13.64
N ASP A 157 -10.75 -42.56 12.30
CA ASP A 157 -11.11 -43.75 11.53
C ASP A 157 -10.20 -44.95 11.83
N LYS A 158 -8.90 -44.69 12.05
CA LYS A 158 -7.94 -45.73 12.46
C LYS A 158 -8.23 -46.25 13.86
N LEU A 159 -8.58 -45.39 14.81
CA LEU A 159 -8.95 -45.79 16.17
C LEU A 159 -10.25 -46.59 16.19
N ILE A 160 -11.25 -46.19 15.41
CA ILE A 160 -12.53 -46.90 15.30
C ILE A 160 -12.32 -48.30 14.72
N LYS A 161 -11.52 -48.43 13.65
CA LYS A 161 -11.19 -49.74 13.08
C LYS A 161 -10.42 -50.63 14.07
N ALA A 162 -9.47 -50.06 14.81
CA ALA A 162 -8.70 -50.81 15.81
C ALA A 162 -9.53 -51.27 17.03
N GLN A 163 -10.75 -50.78 17.22
CA GLN A 163 -11.68 -51.25 18.26
C GLN A 163 -12.73 -52.25 17.74
N GLN A 164 -12.73 -52.54 16.43
CA GLN A 164 -13.64 -53.50 15.79
C GLN A 164 -12.98 -54.84 15.46
N ASP A 165 -11.66 -54.94 15.66
CA ASP A 165 -10.87 -56.18 15.66
C ASP A 165 -10.62 -56.65 17.12
#